data_AF-A0A432UF48-F1
#
_entry.id   AF-A0A432UF48-F1
#
_cell.length_a   1.000
_cell.length_b   1.000
_cell.length_c   1.000
_cell.angle_alpha   90.00
_cell.angle_beta   90.00
_cell.angle_gamma   90.00
#
_symmetry.space_group_name_H-M   'P 1'
#
loop_
_entity.id
_entity.type
_entity.pdbx_description
1 polymer ?
#
loop_
_entity_poly.entity_id
_entity_poly.type
_entity_poly.pdbx_seq_one_letter_code
_entity_poly.pdbx_strand_id
1 'polypeptide(L)'
;FWKRQGYAVRRFTSREELRRWLRFLIPQVLLYGTENPQVVAQCEEFLQNDLLPQDYRRIFRIWITSQYRTLEPREVFFSGMHLVCHPEDLERFEEVYQKARSYWDNLYGPYYKTLEEVSP
;
A
#
# COMPACT_ATOMS: atom_id res chain seq x y z
N PHE A 1 -2.78 4.53 19.29
CA PHE A 1 -3.64 4.68 18.11
C PHE A 1 -4.04 6.13 17.98
N TRP A 2 -3.79 6.75 16.84
CA TRP A 2 -4.35 8.06 16.53
C TRP A 2 -5.65 7.79 15.76
N LYS A 3 -6.81 8.06 16.37
CA LYS A 3 -8.10 8.03 15.67
C LYS A 3 -8.32 9.43 15.07
N ARG A 4 -8.04 9.60 13.79
CA ARG A 4 -8.52 10.74 13.00
C ARG A 4 -9.38 10.18 11.87
N GLN A 5 -10.61 10.68 11.75
CA GLN A 5 -11.53 10.39 10.64
C GLN A 5 -11.76 8.89 10.35
N GLY A 6 -12.02 8.07 11.37
CA GLY A 6 -12.40 6.65 11.16
C GLY A 6 -11.24 5.69 10.88
N TYR A 7 -10.02 6.18 10.68
CA TYR A 7 -8.83 5.34 10.52
C TYR A 7 -8.11 5.09 11.85
N ALA A 8 -7.60 3.87 12.02
CA ALA A 8 -6.70 3.50 13.10
C ALA A 8 -5.27 3.48 12.59
N VAL A 9 -4.49 4.52 12.90
CA VAL A 9 -3.09 4.61 12.46
C VAL A 9 -2.16 3.97 13.49
N ARG A 10 -1.26 3.10 13.00
CA ARG A 10 -0.16 2.51 13.76
C ARG A 10 1.15 2.69 12.99
N ARG A 11 2.17 3.16 13.70
CA ARG A 11 3.54 3.20 13.21
C ARG A 11 4.25 1.92 13.65
N PHE A 12 4.99 1.31 12.75
CA PHE A 12 5.85 0.17 13.03
C PHE A 12 7.31 0.63 12.96
N THR A 13 8.12 0.24 13.95
CA THR A 13 9.54 0.57 13.99
C THR A 13 10.44 -0.58 13.56
N SER A 14 9.90 -1.79 13.44
CA SER A 14 10.61 -2.96 12.93
C SER A 14 9.71 -3.86 12.08
N ARG A 15 10.33 -4.67 11.24
CA ARG A 15 9.64 -5.66 10.40
C ARG A 15 8.94 -6.71 11.25
N GLU A 16 9.55 -7.12 12.35
CA GLU A 16 9.01 -8.13 13.27
C GLU A 16 7.73 -7.63 13.96
N GLU A 17 7.64 -6.33 14.25
CA GLU A 17 6.42 -5.73 14.79
C GLU A 17 5.28 -5.78 13.77
N LEU A 18 5.55 -5.35 12.53
CA LEU A 18 4.59 -5.40 11.43
C LEU A 18 4.13 -6.85 11.16
N ARG A 19 5.07 -7.79 11.06
CA ARG A 19 4.80 -9.23 10.89
C ARG A 19 3.88 -9.78 11.97
N ARG A 20 4.14 -9.47 13.25
CA ARG A 20 3.27 -9.92 14.35
C ARG A 20 1.86 -9.35 14.22
N TRP A 21 1.75 -8.10 13.80
CA TRP A 21 0.47 -7.42 13.70
C TRP A 21 -0.38 -7.93 12.53
N LEU A 22 0.25 -8.23 11.40
CA LEU A 22 -0.41 -8.80 10.22
C LEU A 22 -1.07 -10.16 10.47
N ARG A 23 -0.64 -10.90 11.51
CA ARG A 23 -1.30 -12.14 11.93
C ARG A 23 -2.69 -11.93 12.52
N PHE A 24 -2.98 -10.72 13.01
CA PHE A 24 -4.25 -10.39 13.66
C PHE A 24 -5.14 -9.51 12.78
N LEU A 25 -4.54 -8.65 11.97
CA LEU A 25 -5.27 -7.70 11.15
C LEU A 25 -4.50 -7.36 9.87
N ILE A 26 -5.19 -7.45 8.74
CA ILE A 26 -4.69 -6.99 7.44
C ILE A 26 -5.05 -5.51 7.27
N PRO A 27 -4.07 -4.60 7.13
CA PRO A 27 -4.34 -3.19 6.93
C PRO A 27 -4.91 -2.94 5.53
N GLN A 28 -5.81 -1.96 5.42
CA GLN A 28 -6.27 -1.51 4.10
C GLN A 28 -5.18 -0.74 3.34
N VAL A 29 -4.33 -0.02 4.07
CA VAL A 29 -3.26 0.82 3.51
C VAL A 29 -1.97 0.55 4.29
N LEU A 30 -0.87 0.36 3.55
CA LEU A 30 0.48 0.31 4.12
C LEU A 30 1.32 1.41 3.48
N LEU A 31 1.99 2.20 4.32
CA LEU A 31 2.74 3.37 3.90
C LEU A 31 4.22 3.22 4.26
N TYR A 32 5.08 3.39 3.25
CA TYR A 32 6.52 3.43 3.39
C TYR A 32 6.98 4.90 3.30
N GLY A 33 7.38 5.49 4.42
CA GLY A 33 7.98 6.83 4.43
C GLY A 33 9.50 6.73 4.55
N THR A 34 10.18 6.42 3.44
CA THR A 34 11.63 6.18 3.44
C THR A 34 12.24 6.52 2.09
N GLU A 35 13.43 7.12 2.10
CA GLU A 35 14.25 7.34 0.90
C GLU A 35 15.10 6.12 0.55
N ASN A 36 14.97 5.00 1.27
CA ASN A 36 15.79 3.80 1.05
C ASN A 36 14.96 2.70 0.36
N PRO A 37 15.20 2.42 -0.94
CA PRO A 37 14.47 1.40 -1.70
C PRO A 37 14.66 -0.02 -1.14
N GLN A 38 15.83 -0.32 -0.58
CA GLN A 38 16.13 -1.64 -0.03
C GLN A 38 15.23 -1.95 1.18
N VAL A 39 14.88 -0.93 1.99
CA VAL A 39 13.93 -1.11 3.09
C VAL A 39 12.55 -1.49 2.58
N VAL A 40 12.08 -0.85 1.50
CA VAL A 40 10.78 -1.16 0.88
C VAL A 40 10.79 -2.56 0.27
N ALA A 41 11.85 -2.91 -0.48
CA ALA A 41 11.99 -4.22 -1.09
C ALA A 41 11.98 -5.36 -0.05
N GLN A 42 12.72 -5.20 1.04
CA GLN A 42 12.71 -6.15 2.16
C GLN A 42 11.35 -6.23 2.84
N CYS A 43 10.58 -5.14 2.86
CA CYS A 43 9.23 -5.15 3.39
C CYS A 43 8.26 -5.91 2.47
N GLU A 44 8.30 -5.61 1.17
CA GLU A 44 7.46 -6.30 0.18
C GLU A 44 7.78 -7.79 0.08
N GLU A 45 9.06 -8.17 0.14
CA GLU A 45 9.48 -9.57 0.12
C GLU A 45 8.86 -10.36 1.28
N PHE A 46 8.89 -9.84 2.51
CA PHE A 46 8.27 -10.55 3.62
C PHE A 46 6.74 -10.59 3.48
N LEU A 47 6.10 -9.52 2.98
CA LEU A 47 4.65 -9.49 2.78
C LEU A 47 4.20 -10.56 1.78
N GLN A 48 4.93 -10.71 0.69
CA GLN A 48 4.66 -11.73 -0.34
C GLN A 48 4.85 -13.15 0.19
N ASN A 49 5.82 -13.36 1.09
CA ASN A 49 6.13 -14.68 1.65
C ASN A 49 5.23 -15.07 2.84
N ASP A 50 4.81 -14.09 3.65
CA ASP A 50 4.10 -14.35 4.91
C ASP A 50 2.58 -14.24 4.79
N LEU A 51 2.06 -13.59 3.75
CA LEU A 51 0.63 -13.42 3.51
C LEU A 51 0.12 -14.35 2.41
N LEU A 52 -1.13 -14.78 2.54
CA LEU A 52 -1.83 -15.41 1.43
C LEU A 52 -1.93 -14.42 0.25
N PRO A 53 -1.84 -14.88 -1.01
CA PRO A 53 -1.88 -13.99 -2.17
C PRO A 53 -3.11 -13.06 -2.21
N GLN A 54 -4.26 -13.54 -1.73
CA GLN A 54 -5.48 -12.75 -1.62
C GLN A 54 -5.38 -11.60 -0.61
N ASP A 55 -4.76 -11.82 0.54
CA ASP A 55 -4.62 -10.80 1.57
C ASP A 55 -3.59 -9.77 1.15
N TYR A 56 -2.48 -10.20 0.55
CA TYR A 56 -1.46 -9.32 -0.02
C TYR A 56 -2.05 -8.34 -1.05
N ARG A 57 -2.89 -8.82 -1.98
CA ARG A 57 -3.52 -8.00 -3.02
C ARG A 57 -4.50 -6.95 -2.47
N ARG A 58 -5.07 -7.16 -1.29
CA ARG A 58 -6.01 -6.23 -0.65
C ARG A 58 -5.32 -5.03 0.00
N ILE A 59 -4.02 -5.11 0.27
CA ILE A 59 -3.26 -4.04 0.92
C ILE A 59 -2.88 -2.99 -0.11
N PHE A 60 -3.42 -1.77 0.02
CA PHE A 60 -3.03 -0.63 -0.79
C PHE A 60 -1.69 -0.05 -0.31
N ARG A 61 -0.64 -0.44 -1.01
CA ARG A 61 0.77 -0.08 -0.72
C ARG A 61 1.16 1.26 -1.33
N ILE A 62 1.66 2.16 -0.49
CA ILE A 62 2.07 3.54 -0.84
C ILE A 62 3.53 3.75 -0.44
N TRP A 63 4.33 4.35 -1.33
CA TRP A 63 5.69 4.77 -1.02
C TRP A 63 5.83 6.29 -1.14
N ILE A 64 6.19 6.95 -0.05
CA ILE A 64 6.58 8.37 -0.02
C ILE A 64 8.10 8.46 -0.14
N THR A 65 8.58 9.08 -1.21
CA THR A 65 10.01 9.17 -1.55
C THR A 65 10.29 10.32 -2.52
N SER A 66 11.41 11.01 -2.32
CA SER A 66 11.90 12.06 -3.23
C SER A 66 12.49 11.54 -4.54
N GLN A 67 12.71 10.22 -4.65
CA GLN A 67 13.33 9.62 -5.83
C GLN A 67 12.46 9.63 -7.08
N TYR A 68 11.15 9.78 -6.91
CA TYR A 68 10.18 9.59 -7.98
C TYR A 68 9.12 10.67 -7.98
N ARG A 69 8.58 10.97 -9.16
CA ARG A 69 7.45 11.87 -9.29
C ARG A 69 6.17 11.19 -8.80
N THR A 70 5.28 12.00 -8.23
CA THR A 70 3.96 11.55 -7.79
C THR A 70 3.18 10.95 -8.96
N LEU A 71 2.57 9.78 -8.74
CA LEU A 71 1.78 9.04 -9.74
C LEU A 71 2.56 8.64 -11.00
N GLU A 72 3.89 8.53 -10.94
CA GLU A 72 4.71 8.07 -12.08
C GLU A 72 4.44 6.58 -12.38
N PRO A 73 3.77 6.24 -13.50
CA PRO A 73 3.30 4.86 -13.74
C PRO A 73 4.44 3.85 -13.88
N ARG A 74 5.57 4.29 -14.45
CA ARG A 74 6.75 3.44 -14.63
C ARG A 74 7.28 2.96 -13.28
N GLU A 75 7.40 3.88 -12.32
CA GLU A 75 7.99 3.60 -11.02
C GLU A 75 7.02 2.82 -10.13
N VAL A 76 5.72 3.13 -10.21
CA VAL A 76 4.66 2.31 -9.60
C VAL A 76 4.75 0.86 -10.06
N PHE A 77 4.92 0.63 -11.36
CA PHE A 77 5.06 -0.71 -11.93
C PHE A 77 6.32 -1.42 -11.45
N PHE A 78 7.50 -0.77 -11.52
CA PHE A 78 8.77 -1.40 -11.12
C PHE A 78 8.88 -1.64 -9.60
N SER A 79 8.28 -0.76 -8.79
CA SER A 79 8.30 -0.89 -7.33
C SER A 79 7.20 -1.81 -6.79
N GLY A 80 6.27 -2.27 -7.62
CA GLY A 80 5.12 -3.07 -7.19
C GLY A 80 4.17 -2.31 -6.25
N MET A 81 4.27 -0.99 -6.18
CA MET A 81 3.44 -0.12 -5.36
C MET A 81 2.10 0.17 -6.06
N HIS A 82 1.14 0.70 -5.30
CA HIS A 82 -0.07 1.27 -5.89
C HIS A 82 0.02 2.80 -6.03
N LEU A 83 0.81 3.44 -5.18
CA LEU A 83 1.07 4.87 -5.26
C LEU A 83 2.52 5.13 -4.86
N VAL A 84 3.22 5.89 -5.69
CA VAL A 84 4.46 6.57 -5.30
C VAL A 84 4.15 8.05 -5.21
N CYS A 85 4.51 8.69 -4.10
CA CYS A 85 4.22 10.09 -3.80
C CYS A 85 5.51 10.83 -3.47
N HIS A 86 5.78 11.91 -4.21
CA HIS A 86 6.85 12.83 -3.88
C HIS A 86 6.48 13.64 -2.61
N PRO A 87 7.42 13.90 -1.68
CA PRO A 87 7.15 14.67 -0.47
C PRO A 87 6.60 16.08 -0.72
N GLU A 88 6.95 16.71 -1.85
CA GLU A 88 6.45 18.04 -2.22
C GLU A 88 4.94 18.08 -2.50
N ASP A 89 4.34 16.93 -2.83
CA ASP A 89 2.91 16.84 -3.15
C ASP A 89 2.05 16.43 -1.94
N LEU A 90 2.63 16.33 -0.73
CA LEU A 90 1.91 15.87 0.46
C LEU A 90 0.78 16.80 0.88
N GLU A 91 0.85 18.10 0.55
CA GLU A 91 -0.25 19.04 0.78
C GLU A 91 -1.51 18.67 0.00
N ARG A 92 -1.35 17.97 -1.13
CA ARG A 92 -2.44 17.49 -2.00
C ARG A 92 -2.65 15.98 -1.89
N PHE A 93 -2.15 15.36 -0.83
CA PHE A 93 -2.14 13.90 -0.69
C PHE A 93 -3.52 13.26 -0.83
N GLU A 94 -4.58 13.91 -0.33
CA GLU A 94 -5.95 13.39 -0.46
C GLU A 94 -6.37 13.24 -1.92
N GLU A 95 -6.14 14.27 -2.75
CA GLU A 95 -6.45 14.24 -4.18
C GLU A 95 -5.63 13.16 -4.90
N VAL A 96 -4.32 13.09 -4.59
CA VAL A 96 -3.39 12.11 -5.14
C VAL A 96 -3.82 10.69 -4.78
N TYR A 97 -4.18 10.45 -3.53
CA TYR A 97 -4.64 9.16 -3.02
C TYR A 97 -5.92 8.73 -3.72
N GLN A 98 -6.92 9.62 -3.84
CA GLN A 98 -8.19 9.31 -4.51
C GLN A 98 -7.98 8.96 -5.98
N LYS A 99 -7.09 9.68 -6.68
CA LYS A 99 -6.76 9.40 -8.08
C LYS A 99 -6.10 8.02 -8.23
N ALA A 100 -5.13 7.69 -7.38
CA ALA A 100 -4.50 6.38 -7.38
C ALA A 100 -5.49 5.25 -7.05
N ARG A 101 -6.31 5.42 -6.01
CA ARG A 101 -7.36 4.47 -5.62
C ARG A 101 -8.31 4.19 -6.76
N SER A 102 -8.86 5.24 -7.38
CA SER A 102 -9.80 5.11 -8.50
C SER A 102 -9.18 4.34 -9.69
N TYR A 103 -7.91 4.60 -10.00
CA TYR A 103 -7.19 3.87 -11.03
C TYR A 103 -7.15 2.35 -10.75
N TRP A 104 -6.75 1.97 -9.53
CA TRP A 104 -6.63 0.57 -9.14
C TRP A 104 -7.97 -0.13 -8.93
N ASP A 105 -8.97 0.56 -8.41
CA ASP A 105 -10.33 0.04 -8.26
C ASP A 105 -10.97 -0.20 -9.64
N ASN A 106 -10.68 0.64 -10.64
CA ASN A 106 -11.09 0.38 -12.03
C ASN A 106 -10.33 -0.82 -12.65
N LEU A 107 -9.05 -0.97 -12.34
CA LEU A 107 -8.22 -2.05 -12.88
C LEU A 107 -8.57 -3.43 -12.28
N TYR A 108 -8.75 -3.50 -10.97
CA TYR A 108 -9.00 -4.76 -10.24
C TYR A 108 -10.46 -5.01 -9.87
N GLY A 109 -11.34 -4.01 -9.98
CA GLY A 109 -12.77 -4.14 -9.67
C GLY A 109 -13.44 -5.32 -10.38
N PRO A 110 -13.21 -5.54 -11.70
CA PRO A 110 -13.76 -6.70 -12.40
C PRO A 110 -13.28 -8.05 -11.84
N TYR A 111 -11.99 -8.14 -11.45
CA TYR A 111 -11.43 -9.34 -10.85
C TYR A 111 -12.08 -9.66 -9.50
N TYR A 112 -12.19 -8.68 -8.60
CA TYR A 112 -12.78 -8.88 -7.28
C TYR A 112 -14.27 -9.24 -7.36
N LYS A 113 -15.02 -8.56 -8.24
CA LYS A 113 -16.42 -8.89 -8.49
C LYS A 113 -16.60 -10.34 -8.94
N THR A 114 -15.74 -10.80 -9.86
CA THR A 114 -15.78 -12.19 -10.31
C THR A 114 -15.42 -13.14 -9.17
N LEU A 115 -14.39 -12.84 -8.38
CA LEU A 115 -13.95 -13.68 -7.26
C LEU A 115 -15.05 -13.88 -6.20
N GLU A 116 -15.80 -12.81 -5.88
CA GLU A 116 -16.96 -12.86 -4.97
C GLU A 116 -18.09 -13.74 -5.54
N GLU A 117 -18.30 -13.75 -6.85
CA GLU A 117 -19.30 -14.58 -7.51
C GLU A 117 -18.92 -16.08 -7.52
N VAL A 118 -17.63 -16.43 -7.54
CA VAL A 118 -17.16 -17.83 -7.61
C VAL A 118 -16.77 -18.43 -6.24
N SER A 119 -16.55 -17.61 -5.20
CA SER A 119 -16.19 -18.05 -3.84
C SER A 119 -17.19 -17.52 -2.79
N PRO A 120 -18.45 -18.00 -2.77
CA PRO A 120 -19.46 -17.56 -1.82
C PRO A 120 -19.19 -18.01 -0.38
#